data_AF-A0AAJ8KMA1-F1
#
_entry.id   AF-A0AAJ8KMA1-F1
#
_cell.length_a   1.000
_cell.length_b   1.000
_cell.length_c   1.000
_cell.angle_alpha   90.00
_cell.angle_beta   90.00
_cell.angle_gamma   90.00
#
_symmetry.space_group_name_H-M   'P 1'
#
loop_
_entity.id
_entity.type
_entity.pdbx_description
1 polymer ?
#
loop_
_entity_poly.entity_id
_entity_poly.type
_entity_poly.pdbx_seq_one_letter_code
_entity_poly.pdbx_strand_id
1 'polypeptide(L)'
;MGGQTDQPVILHTARYDKMPDFLQSLRALPENIHLLDPPNLTSDDASQFTQELQAILRENDSPRARDTILQAAALLPPQAVWSDTALAWAQDHHDGEDVKDDIITYISEAFKQGVFSPDIWIQGMEDESKPCKIVKDVLIRWGEEDFEVSYRILGKQN
;
A
#
# COMPACT_ATOMS: atom_id res chain seq x y z
N MET A 1 -39.07 30.65 -38.91
CA MET A 1 -39.27 30.52 -37.46
C MET A 1 -39.76 29.11 -37.20
N GLY A 2 -39.18 28.23 -36.38
CA GLY A 2 -37.84 28.09 -35.83
C GLY A 2 -37.29 26.72 -36.28
N GLY A 3 -35.99 26.49 -36.36
CA GLY A 3 -35.07 26.53 -35.23
C GLY A 3 -34.74 25.09 -34.85
N GLN A 4 -33.82 24.48 -35.59
CA GLN A 4 -33.07 23.28 -35.18
C GLN A 4 -32.48 23.53 -33.79
N THR A 5 -32.72 22.61 -32.86
CA THR A 5 -31.74 22.28 -31.84
C THR A 5 -31.64 20.76 -31.79
N ASP A 6 -30.75 20.25 -32.63
CA ASP A 6 -29.95 19.07 -32.35
C ASP A 6 -29.33 19.29 -30.95
N GLN A 7 -29.95 18.71 -29.92
CA GLN A 7 -29.27 18.59 -28.64
C GLN A 7 -28.35 17.37 -28.77
N PRO A 8 -27.02 17.52 -28.67
CA PRO A 8 -26.16 16.36 -28.55
C PRO A 8 -26.54 15.65 -27.25
N VAL A 9 -26.90 14.37 -27.36
CA VAL A 9 -26.91 13.45 -26.23
C VAL A 9 -25.47 13.39 -25.74
N ILE A 10 -25.14 14.23 -24.75
CA ILE A 10 -23.90 14.09 -24.00
C ILE A 10 -24.07 12.77 -23.26
N LEU A 11 -23.51 11.70 -23.83
CA LEU A 11 -23.11 10.53 -23.08
C LEU A 11 -22.12 11.04 -22.02
N HIS A 12 -22.65 11.45 -20.86
CA HIS A 12 -21.85 11.46 -19.65
C HIS A 12 -21.46 10.01 -19.42
N THR A 13 -20.28 9.66 -19.93
CA THR A 13 -19.44 8.61 -19.38
C THR A 13 -19.36 8.87 -17.89
N ALA A 14 -20.29 8.28 -17.15
CA ALA A 14 -20.23 8.17 -15.71
C ALA A 14 -19.08 7.20 -15.40
N ARG A 15 -17.84 7.67 -15.55
CA ARG A 15 -16.75 7.21 -14.69
C ARG A 15 -17.12 7.71 -13.31
N TYR A 16 -17.93 6.92 -12.60
CA TYR A 16 -18.16 7.14 -11.19
C TYR A 16 -16.79 7.06 -10.52
N ASP A 17 -16.30 8.19 -10.02
CA ASP A 17 -15.19 8.20 -9.08
C ASP A 17 -15.66 7.45 -7.83
N LYS A 18 -15.21 6.20 -7.70
CA LYS A 18 -15.57 5.30 -6.58
C LYS A 18 -14.74 5.61 -5.33
N MET A 19 -13.83 6.58 -5.37
CA MET A 19 -12.93 6.87 -4.25
C MET A 19 -13.68 7.22 -2.96
N PRO A 20 -14.75 8.06 -2.95
CA PRO A 20 -15.48 8.35 -1.73
C PRO A 20 -16.13 7.11 -1.10
N ASP A 21 -16.78 6.26 -1.89
CA ASP A 21 -17.45 5.05 -1.41
C ASP A 21 -16.43 4.03 -0.89
N PHE A 22 -15.29 3.90 -1.59
CA PHE A 22 -14.19 3.05 -1.16
C PHE A 22 -13.59 3.52 0.17
N LEU A 23 -13.23 4.81 0.30
CA LEU A 23 -12.72 5.38 1.54
C LEU A 23 -13.70 5.23 2.70
N GLN A 24 -15.00 5.42 2.45
CA GLN A 24 -16.04 5.18 3.44
C GLN A 24 -16.10 3.70 3.86
N SER A 25 -15.91 2.77 2.93
CA SER A 25 -15.86 1.33 3.22
C SER A 25 -14.62 0.96 4.04
N LEU A 26 -13.47 1.60 3.77
CA LEU A 26 -12.24 1.38 4.55
C LEU A 26 -12.39 1.78 6.02
N ARG A 27 -13.22 2.79 6.34
CA ARG A 27 -13.48 3.20 7.73
C ARG A 27 -14.12 2.08 8.59
N ALA A 28 -14.73 1.07 7.96
CA ALA A 28 -15.23 -0.12 8.65
C ALA A 28 -14.14 -1.17 8.96
N LEU A 29 -12.89 -0.92 8.54
CA LEU A 29 -11.71 -1.77 8.72
C LEU A 29 -11.91 -3.23 8.26
N PRO A 30 -12.36 -3.45 7.01
CA PRO A 30 -12.58 -4.80 6.48
C PRO A 30 -11.28 -5.59 6.46
N GLU A 31 -11.38 -6.92 6.61
CA GLU A 31 -10.22 -7.80 6.61
C GLU A 31 -9.48 -7.82 5.29
N ASN A 32 -10.26 -7.81 4.23
CA ASN A 32 -9.80 -8.03 2.89
C ASN A 32 -10.44 -6.96 2.01
N ILE A 33 -9.64 -5.98 1.61
CA ILE A 33 -10.11 -4.88 0.76
C ILE A 33 -10.36 -5.34 -0.68
N HIS A 34 -9.85 -6.51 -1.09
CA HIS A 34 -10.06 -7.07 -2.44
C HIS A 34 -11.52 -7.49 -2.69
N LEU A 35 -12.33 -7.51 -1.63
CA LEU A 35 -13.79 -7.68 -1.71
C LEU A 35 -14.52 -6.36 -2.02
N LEU A 36 -13.83 -5.23 -1.96
CA LEU A 36 -14.35 -3.91 -2.31
C LEU A 36 -14.04 -3.61 -3.78
N ASP A 37 -14.83 -2.73 -4.39
CA ASP A 37 -14.52 -2.17 -5.71
C ASP A 37 -13.47 -1.07 -5.56
N PRO A 38 -12.21 -1.26 -6.00
CA PRO A 38 -11.19 -0.24 -5.87
C PRO A 38 -11.48 0.95 -6.82
N PRO A 39 -11.12 2.18 -6.42
CA PRO A 39 -11.19 3.33 -7.30
C PRO A 39 -10.19 3.19 -8.45
N ASN A 40 -10.52 3.77 -9.60
CA ASN A 40 -9.58 3.87 -10.72
C ASN A 40 -8.65 5.07 -10.48
N LEU A 41 -7.60 4.85 -9.69
CA LEU A 41 -6.66 5.88 -9.28
C LEU A 41 -5.75 6.28 -10.45
N THR A 42 -5.78 7.56 -10.83
CA THR A 42 -4.78 8.12 -11.73
C THR A 42 -3.57 8.62 -10.94
N SER A 43 -2.47 8.96 -11.63
CA SER A 43 -1.31 9.57 -10.97
C SER A 43 -1.65 10.89 -10.29
N ASP A 44 -2.65 11.62 -10.78
CA ASP A 44 -3.06 12.91 -10.22
C ASP A 44 -3.85 12.71 -8.92
N ASP A 45 -4.58 11.59 -8.79
CA ASP A 45 -5.39 11.26 -7.60
C ASP A 45 -4.56 10.66 -6.45
N ALA A 46 -3.35 10.16 -6.76
CA ALA A 46 -2.50 9.44 -5.80
C ALA A 46 -2.21 10.26 -4.53
N SER A 47 -1.98 11.57 -4.68
CA SER A 47 -1.73 12.47 -3.55
C SER A 47 -2.95 12.64 -2.66
N GLN A 48 -4.13 12.82 -3.25
CA GLN A 48 -5.38 12.97 -2.50
C GLN A 48 -5.73 11.66 -1.78
N PHE A 49 -5.67 10.53 -2.49
CA PHE A 49 -5.94 9.22 -1.91
C PHE A 49 -5.03 8.93 -0.71
N THR A 50 -3.74 9.23 -0.84
CA THR A 50 -2.76 9.09 0.26
C THR A 50 -3.14 9.96 1.46
N GLN A 51 -3.51 11.22 1.25
CA GLN A 51 -3.93 12.12 2.33
C GLN A 51 -5.19 11.61 3.07
N GLU A 52 -6.16 11.09 2.33
CA GLU A 52 -7.39 10.52 2.91
C GLU A 52 -7.10 9.26 3.72
N LEU A 53 -6.25 8.36 3.22
CA LEU A 53 -5.80 7.20 3.99
C LEU A 53 -5.09 7.61 5.29
N GLN A 54 -4.22 8.63 5.25
CA GLN A 54 -3.58 9.17 6.44
C GLN A 54 -4.58 9.84 7.40
N ALA A 55 -5.67 10.42 6.89
CA ALA A 55 -6.74 10.94 7.73
C ALA A 55 -7.44 9.81 8.48
N ILE A 56 -7.81 8.72 7.79
CA ILE A 56 -8.41 7.54 8.42
C ILE A 56 -7.49 6.94 9.49
N LEU A 57 -6.19 6.81 9.21
CA LEU A 57 -5.23 6.27 10.17
C LEU A 57 -5.07 7.17 11.42
N ARG A 58 -5.10 8.49 11.25
CA ARG A 58 -5.05 9.44 12.40
C ARG A 58 -6.29 9.38 13.28
N GLU A 59 -7.44 9.01 12.73
CA GLU A 59 -8.67 8.81 13.50
C GLU A 59 -8.61 7.53 14.34
N ASN A 60 -7.94 6.48 13.85
CA ASN A 60 -7.80 5.20 14.53
C ASN A 60 -6.51 4.48 14.11
N ASP A 61 -5.48 4.53 14.96
CA ASP A 61 -4.20 3.85 14.74
C ASP A 61 -4.12 2.51 15.49
N SER A 62 -5.00 1.58 15.11
CA SER A 62 -4.99 0.19 15.61
C SER A 62 -4.29 -0.75 14.62
N PRO A 63 -3.82 -1.94 15.04
CA PRO A 63 -3.20 -2.92 14.13
C PRO A 63 -4.08 -3.23 12.91
N ARG A 64 -5.38 -3.42 13.13
CA ARG A 64 -6.36 -3.65 12.07
C ARG A 64 -6.56 -2.46 11.13
N ALA A 65 -6.42 -1.23 11.64
CA ALA A 65 -6.44 -0.05 10.80
C ALA A 65 -5.19 0.01 9.91
N ARG A 66 -4.00 -0.27 10.46
CA ARG A 66 -2.76 -0.34 9.68
C ARG A 66 -2.84 -1.42 8.59
N ASP A 67 -3.39 -2.60 8.88
CA ASP A 67 -3.65 -3.64 7.87
C ASP A 67 -4.48 -3.12 6.71
N THR A 68 -5.62 -2.49 7.03
CA THR A 68 -6.59 -2.02 6.04
C THR A 68 -5.98 -0.91 5.18
N ILE A 69 -5.29 0.02 5.82
CA ILE A 69 -4.68 1.18 5.17
C ILE A 69 -3.47 0.78 4.33
N LEU A 70 -2.63 -0.15 4.78
CA LEU A 70 -1.49 -0.62 3.99
C LEU A 70 -1.91 -1.46 2.78
N GLN A 71 -2.94 -2.30 2.90
CA GLN A 71 -3.53 -2.94 1.72
C GLN A 71 -4.03 -1.89 0.71
N ALA A 72 -4.70 -0.83 1.19
CA ALA A 72 -5.20 0.23 0.31
C ALA A 72 -4.06 1.06 -0.31
N ALA A 73 -3.02 1.35 0.46
CA ALA A 73 -1.82 2.04 -0.01
C ALA A 73 -1.08 1.23 -1.09
N ALA A 74 -1.14 -0.11 -1.02
CA ALA A 74 -0.57 -1.02 -2.03
C ALA A 74 -1.27 -0.96 -3.40
N LEU A 75 -2.40 -0.25 -3.52
CA LEU A 75 -3.01 0.07 -4.82
C LEU A 75 -2.24 1.16 -5.61
N LEU A 76 -1.31 1.85 -4.96
CA LEU A 76 -0.45 2.87 -5.54
C LEU A 76 1.02 2.43 -5.51
N PRO A 77 1.90 3.05 -6.33
CA PRO A 77 3.34 2.91 -6.15
C PRO A 77 3.78 3.27 -4.72
N PRO A 78 4.87 2.66 -4.21
CA PRO A 78 5.43 2.97 -2.90
C PRO A 78 5.66 4.45 -2.64
N GLN A 79 5.27 4.92 -1.46
CA GLN A 79 5.47 6.31 -1.03
C GLN A 79 6.08 6.36 0.37
N ALA A 80 7.10 7.19 0.56
CA ALA A 80 7.91 7.23 1.79
C ALA A 80 7.09 7.50 3.06
N VAL A 81 5.96 8.20 2.91
CA VAL A 81 5.03 8.53 3.99
C VAL A 81 4.50 7.31 4.75
N TRP A 82 4.52 6.13 4.12
CA TRP A 82 4.04 4.88 4.71
C TRP A 82 5.10 4.07 5.45
N SER A 83 6.38 4.48 5.42
CA SER A 83 7.49 3.70 6.00
C SER A 83 7.29 3.41 7.49
N ASP A 84 6.94 4.43 8.28
CA ASP A 84 6.76 4.27 9.73
C ASP A 84 5.53 3.42 10.05
N THR A 85 4.44 3.61 9.29
CA THR A 85 3.22 2.81 9.44
C THR A 85 3.47 1.33 9.10
N ALA A 86 4.22 1.06 8.03
CA ALA A 86 4.59 -0.29 7.62
C ALA A 86 5.52 -0.96 8.64
N LEU A 87 6.48 -0.21 9.22
CA LEU A 87 7.34 -0.75 10.27
C LEU A 87 6.53 -1.06 11.54
N ALA A 88 5.65 -0.15 11.97
CA ALA A 88 4.78 -0.37 13.12
C ALA A 88 3.82 -1.55 12.90
N TRP A 89 3.30 -1.71 11.68
CA TRP A 89 2.51 -2.87 11.28
C TRP A 89 3.30 -4.18 11.42
N ALA A 90 4.54 -4.22 10.93
CA ALA A 90 5.38 -5.41 10.98
C ALA A 90 5.83 -5.77 12.41
N GLN A 91 5.97 -4.78 13.30
CA GLN A 91 6.31 -5.00 14.72
C GLN A 91 5.13 -5.47 15.57
N ASP A 92 3.90 -5.09 15.20
CA ASP A 92 2.69 -5.42 15.97
C ASP A 92 2.11 -6.80 15.63
N HIS A 93 2.54 -7.43 14.54
CA HIS A 93 2.06 -8.76 14.14
C HIS A 93 2.62 -9.87 15.02
N HIS A 94 1.73 -10.72 15.54
CA HIS A 94 2.06 -11.84 16.41
C HIS A 94 2.16 -13.18 15.66
N ASP A 95 2.83 -14.15 16.28
CA ASP A 95 2.96 -15.50 15.71
C ASP A 95 1.60 -16.16 15.47
N GLY A 96 1.32 -16.53 14.21
CA GLY A 96 0.11 -17.26 13.80
C GLY A 96 -0.95 -16.42 13.10
N GLU A 97 -0.73 -15.11 12.93
CA GLU A 97 -1.61 -14.24 12.15
C GLU A 97 -1.36 -14.43 10.63
N ASP A 98 -2.45 -14.39 9.85
CA ASP A 98 -2.39 -14.48 8.39
C ASP A 98 -1.72 -13.23 7.82
N VAL A 99 -0.46 -13.38 7.43
CA VAL A 99 0.33 -12.30 6.85
C VAL A 99 -0.17 -11.99 5.45
N LYS A 100 -0.38 -10.71 5.16
CA LYS A 100 -0.92 -10.26 3.88
C LYS A 100 0.20 -10.04 2.87
N ASP A 101 0.26 -10.92 1.87
CA ASP A 101 1.30 -10.94 0.83
C ASP A 101 1.39 -9.64 0.03
N ASP A 102 0.29 -8.91 -0.15
CA ASP A 102 0.23 -7.63 -0.85
C ASP A 102 0.97 -6.52 -0.08
N ILE A 103 0.82 -6.46 1.25
CA ILE A 103 1.57 -5.52 2.10
C ILE A 103 3.07 -5.85 2.05
N ILE A 104 3.44 -7.13 2.16
CA ILE A 104 4.86 -7.54 2.04
C ILE A 104 5.42 -7.13 0.68
N THR A 105 4.70 -7.44 -0.41
CA THR A 105 5.12 -7.10 -1.77
C THR A 105 5.32 -5.59 -1.92
N TYR A 106 4.39 -4.80 -1.40
CA TYR A 106 4.48 -3.34 -1.38
C TYR A 106 5.74 -2.84 -0.66
N ILE A 107 6.04 -3.39 0.52
CA ILE A 107 7.24 -3.02 1.29
C ILE A 107 8.52 -3.43 0.56
N SER A 108 8.58 -4.65 0.00
CA SER A 108 9.73 -5.13 -0.78
C SER A 108 9.99 -4.25 -2.01
N GLU A 109 8.94 -3.81 -2.71
CA GLU A 109 9.05 -2.84 -3.80
C GLU A 109 9.54 -1.47 -3.31
N ALA A 110 9.07 -1.01 -2.14
CA ALA A 110 9.51 0.25 -1.54
C ALA A 110 11.02 0.26 -1.25
N PHE A 111 11.57 -0.86 -0.78
CA PHE A 111 13.02 -1.00 -0.58
C PHE A 111 13.79 -0.98 -1.91
N LYS A 112 13.33 -1.72 -2.92
CA LYS A 112 13.97 -1.73 -4.25
C LYS A 112 14.01 -0.35 -4.90
N GLN A 113 12.97 0.45 -4.69
CA GLN A 113 12.88 1.81 -5.21
C GLN A 113 13.65 2.83 -4.35
N GLY A 114 14.23 2.42 -3.22
CA GLY A 114 14.91 3.32 -2.28
C GLY A 114 13.97 4.30 -1.57
N VAL A 115 12.67 4.01 -1.56
CA VAL A 115 11.62 4.82 -0.93
C VAL A 115 11.56 4.54 0.57
N PHE A 116 11.71 3.28 0.96
CA PHE A 116 11.91 2.88 2.36
C PHE A 116 13.40 2.63 2.61
N SER A 117 13.88 2.96 3.81
CA SER A 117 15.26 2.71 4.23
C SER A 117 15.35 1.39 5.00
N PRO A 118 16.05 0.36 4.48
CA PRO A 118 16.28 -0.89 5.20
C PRO A 118 16.98 -0.69 6.55
N ASP A 119 17.85 0.31 6.68
CA ASP A 119 18.60 0.59 7.91
C ASP A 119 17.67 0.88 9.10
N ILE A 120 16.59 1.62 8.86
CA ILE A 120 15.59 1.95 9.89
C ILE A 120 14.87 0.67 10.35
N TRP A 121 14.58 -0.24 9.41
CA TRP A 121 13.92 -1.51 9.71
C TRP A 121 14.84 -2.47 10.45
N ILE A 122 16.14 -2.49 10.13
CA ILE A 122 17.15 -3.26 10.84
C ILE A 122 17.29 -2.76 12.29
N GLN A 123 17.38 -1.44 12.49
CA GLN A 123 17.39 -0.84 13.83
C GLN A 123 16.10 -1.17 14.61
N GLY A 124 14.96 -1.21 13.91
CA GLY A 124 13.67 -1.61 14.48
C GLY A 124 13.63 -3.05 14.99
N MET A 125 14.58 -3.92 14.60
CA MET A 125 14.74 -5.28 15.13
C MET A 125 15.61 -5.34 16.39
N GLU A 126 16.39 -4.30 16.70
CA GLU A 126 17.25 -4.27 17.89
C GLU A 126 16.42 -4.09 19.18
N ASP A 127 15.15 -3.72 19.07
CA ASP A 127 14.19 -3.70 20.17
C ASP A 127 13.69 -5.13 20.48
N GLU A 128 14.45 -5.86 21.32
CA GLU A 128 14.15 -7.23 21.76
C GLU A 128 12.79 -7.38 22.46
N SER A 129 12.13 -6.28 22.83
CA SER A 129 10.82 -6.30 23.48
C SER A 129 9.66 -6.58 22.52
N LYS A 130 9.89 -6.49 21.19
CA LYS A 130 8.84 -6.61 20.18
C LYS A 130 8.96 -7.87 19.32
N PRO A 131 7.83 -8.46 18.88
CA PRO A 131 7.83 -9.49 17.84
C PRO A 131 8.50 -8.95 16.57
N CYS A 132 9.55 -9.63 16.10
CA CYS A 132 10.33 -9.19 14.92
C CYS A 132 10.21 -10.15 13.73
N LYS A 133 9.30 -11.13 13.78
CA LYS A 133 9.25 -12.18 12.75
C LYS A 133 8.88 -11.62 11.37
N ILE A 134 7.82 -10.81 11.29
CA ILE A 134 7.40 -10.21 10.02
C ILE A 134 8.44 -9.24 9.48
N VAL A 135 9.07 -8.45 10.36
CA VAL A 135 10.21 -7.59 10.00
C VAL A 135 11.34 -8.42 9.36
N LYS A 136 11.69 -9.57 9.95
CA LYS A 136 12.68 -10.49 9.39
C LYS A 136 12.23 -11.09 8.07
N ASP A 137 10.99 -11.55 7.96
CA ASP A 137 10.46 -12.18 6.75
C ASP A 137 10.48 -11.20 5.56
N VAL A 138 10.09 -9.95 5.80
CA VAL A 138 10.15 -8.86 4.82
C VAL A 138 11.59 -8.61 4.37
N LEU A 139 12.55 -8.52 5.31
CA LEU A 139 13.96 -8.28 5.00
C LEU A 139 14.60 -9.47 4.27
N ILE A 140 14.25 -10.71 4.63
CA ILE A 140 14.71 -11.93 3.95
C ILE A 140 14.20 -11.92 2.51
N ARG A 141 12.89 -11.71 2.30
CA ARG A 141 12.29 -11.69 0.96
C ARG A 141 12.89 -10.59 0.09
N TRP A 142 13.08 -9.38 0.63
CA TRP A 142 13.78 -8.32 -0.07
C TRP A 142 15.22 -8.71 -0.43
N GLY A 143 15.97 -9.29 0.52
CA GLY A 143 17.35 -9.73 0.29
C GLY A 143 17.48 -10.84 -0.77
N GLU A 144 16.56 -11.81 -0.78
CA GLU A 144 16.51 -12.86 -1.80
C GLU A 144 16.25 -12.28 -3.20
N GLU A 145 15.26 -11.38 -3.31
CA GLU A 145 14.89 -10.74 -4.57
C GLU A 145 16.02 -9.84 -5.11
N ASP A 146 16.70 -9.08 -4.25
CA ASP A 146 17.80 -8.18 -4.65
C ASP A 146 19.07 -8.97 -5.02
N PHE A 147 19.36 -10.04 -4.29
CA PHE A 147 20.47 -10.94 -4.61
C PHE A 147 20.29 -11.65 -5.96
N GLU A 148 19.07 -12.14 -6.26
CA GLU A 148 18.78 -12.75 -7.55
C GLU A 148 18.98 -11.79 -8.73
N VAL A 149 18.55 -10.53 -8.58
CA VAL A 149 18.73 -9.50 -9.59
C VAL A 149 20.22 -9.24 -9.82
N SER A 150 20.98 -9.06 -8.74
CA SER A 150 22.43 -8.85 -8.79
C SER A 150 23.16 -10.02 -9.45
N TYR A 151 22.80 -11.26 -9.10
CA TYR A 151 23.38 -12.47 -9.68
C TYR A 151 23.08 -12.63 -11.18
N ARG A 152 21.86 -12.33 -11.64
CA ARG A 152 21.51 -12.37 -13.08
C ARG A 152 22.24 -11.32 -13.89
N ILE A 153 22.50 -10.15 -13.34
CA ILE A 153 23.26 -9.09 -14.03
C ILE A 153 24.73 -9.49 -14.17
N LEU A 154 25.32 -10.03 -13.11
CA LEU A 154 26.72 -10.51 -13.12
C LEU A 154 26.90 -11.77 -13.98
N GLY A 155 25.93 -12.69 -13.98
CA GLY A 155 25.95 -13.91 -14.79
C GLY A 155 25.75 -13.69 -16.30
N LYS A 156 25.29 -12.50 -16.72
CA LYS A 156 25.15 -12.11 -18.14
C LYS A 156 26.36 -11.35 -18.69
N GLN A 157 27.38 -11.08 -17.87
CA GLN A 157 28.62 -10.42 -18.29
C GLN A 157 29.79 -11.39 -18.57
N ASN A 158 29.55 -12.71 -18.46
CA ASN A 158 30.47 -13.78 -18.88
C ASN A 158 29.90 -14.54 -20.09
#